data_AF-A0A383EQP1-F1
#
_entry.id   AF-A0A383EQP1-F1
#
_cell.length_a   1.000
_cell.length_b   1.000
_cell.length_c   1.000
_cell.angle_alpha   90.00
_cell.angle_beta   90.00
_cell.angle_gamma   90.00
#
_symmetry.space_group_name_H-M   'P 1'
#
loop_
_entity.id
_entity.type
_entity.pdbx_description
1 polymer ?
#
loop_
_entity_poly.entity_id
_entity_poly.type
_entity_poly.pdbx_seq_one_letter_code
_entity_poly.pdbx_strand_id
1 'polypeptide(L)' 'WSEPGGTMETAVFEGEKLVPGNSVPGPAIVETADTTVVVHPGQNLLVDQFGNIELTLEAEK' A
#
# COMPACT_ATOMS: atom_id res chain seq x y z
N TRP A 1 5.91 -0.26 18.02
CA TRP A 1 4.55 -0.32 17.44
C TRP A 1 3.62 0.37 18.41
N SER A 2 3.19 1.60 18.09
CA SER A 2 2.07 2.25 18.78
C SER A 2 0.85 2.03 17.90
N GLU A 3 -0.20 1.42 18.44
CA GLU A 3 -1.47 1.34 17.73
C GLU A 3 -2.00 2.77 17.55
N PRO A 4 -2.17 3.27 16.31
CA PRO A 4 -2.86 4.53 16.11
C PRO A 4 -4.29 4.34 16.63
N GLY A 5 -4.63 5.06 17.70
CA GLY A 5 -5.96 5.00 18.29
C GLY A 5 -6.99 5.56 17.31
N GLY A 6 -7.73 4.69 16.63
CA GLY A 6 -8.83 5.07 15.75
C GLY A 6 -8.89 4.24 14.47
N THR A 7 -10.10 4.02 13.95
CA THR A 7 -10.33 3.46 12.61
C THR A 7 -10.32 4.57 11.57
N MET A 8 -9.86 4.28 10.37
CA MET A 8 -9.81 5.22 9.26
C MET A 8 -10.31 4.56 7.98
N GLU A 9 -11.02 5.33 7.17
CA GLU A 9 -11.42 4.90 5.83
C GLU A 9 -10.17 4.49 5.04
N THR A 10 -10.16 3.24 4.58
CA THR A 10 -8.99 2.62 3.95
C THR A 10 -9.44 2.01 2.63
N ALA A 11 -8.85 2.47 1.53
CA ALA A 11 -9.17 1.96 0.21
C ALA A 11 -8.60 0.54 0.04
N VAL A 12 -9.39 -0.38 -0.52
CA VAL A 12 -8.97 -1.74 -0.81
C VAL A 12 -8.82 -1.92 -2.32
N PHE A 13 -7.67 -2.39 -2.76
CA PHE A 13 -7.35 -2.61 -4.16
C PHE A 13 -7.06 -4.08 -4.42
N GLU A 14 -7.56 -4.59 -5.54
CA GLU A 14 -7.16 -5.89 -6.08
C GLU A 14 -5.80 -5.73 -6.76
N GLY A 15 -4.75 -6.32 -6.19
CA GLY A 15 -3.38 -6.23 -6.67
C GLY A 15 -3.20 -6.77 -8.09
N GLU A 16 -3.99 -7.78 -8.48
CA GLU A 16 -4.00 -8.33 -9.85
C GLU A 16 -4.48 -7.33 -10.91
N LYS A 17 -5.19 -6.26 -10.51
CA LYS A 17 -5.63 -5.19 -11.39
C LYS A 17 -4.64 -4.03 -11.47
N LEU A 18 -3.62 -4.02 -10.63
CA LEU A 18 -2.58 -3.00 -10.68
C LEU A 18 -1.63 -3.28 -11.83
N VAL A 19 -1.23 -2.21 -12.52
CA VAL A 19 -0.31 -2.27 -13.66
C VAL A 19 0.95 -1.48 -13.34
N PRO A 20 2.09 -1.78 -14.00
CA PRO A 20 3.30 -0.99 -13.88
C PRO A 20 3.07 0.51 -14.00
N GLY A 21 3.63 1.27 -13.05
CA GLY A 21 3.45 2.71 -12.93
C GLY A 21 2.27 3.15 -12.05
N ASN A 22 1.40 2.23 -11.60
CA ASN A 22 0.38 2.56 -10.62
C ASN A 22 1.01 2.95 -9.28
N SER A 23 0.54 4.07 -8.72
CA SER A 23 0.92 4.53 -7.39
C SER A 23 -0.30 4.55 -6.48
N VAL A 24 -0.20 3.95 -5.31
CA VAL A 24 -1.26 3.87 -4.30
C VAL A 24 -0.79 4.56 -3.03
N PRO A 25 -1.26 5.78 -2.74
CA PRO A 25 -0.97 6.46 -1.49
C PRO A 25 -1.75 5.81 -0.33
N GLY A 26 -1.13 5.70 0.83
CA GLY A 26 -1.80 5.25 2.04
C GLY A 26 -2.76 6.31 2.61
N PRO A 27 -3.77 5.92 3.41
CA PRO A 27 -4.06 4.55 3.87
C PRO A 27 -4.74 3.68 2.81
N ALA A 28 -4.14 2.53 2.53
CA ALA A 28 -4.68 1.57 1.58
C ALA A 28 -4.31 0.13 1.94
N ILE A 29 -5.11 -0.82 1.47
CA ILE A 29 -4.82 -2.25 1.50
C ILE A 29 -4.81 -2.74 0.05
N VAL A 30 -3.75 -3.45 -0.33
CA VAL A 30 -3.66 -4.12 -1.62
C VAL A 30 -3.67 -5.63 -1.38
N GLU A 31 -4.69 -6.30 -1.88
CA GLU A 31 -4.86 -7.76 -1.74
C GLU A 31 -4.49 -8.45 -3.06
N THR A 32 -3.58 -9.40 -2.99
CA THR A 32 -3.31 -10.36 -4.06
C THR A 32 -3.88 -11.72 -3.67
N ALA A 33 -3.78 -12.70 -4.57
CA ALA A 33 -4.20 -14.07 -4.29
C ALA A 33 -3.44 -14.72 -3.11
N ASP A 34 -2.21 -14.28 -2.84
CA ASP A 34 -1.28 -14.92 -1.91
C ASP A 34 -0.73 -13.98 -0.82
N THR A 35 -0.96 -12.67 -0.93
CA THR A 35 -0.46 -11.68 0.04
C THR A 35 -1.43 -10.50 0.23
N THR A 36 -1.32 -9.85 1.38
CA THR A 36 -2.03 -8.62 1.69
C THR A 36 -1.01 -7.57 2.10
N VAL A 37 -0.91 -6.50 1.33
CA VAL A 37 0.00 -5.37 1.59
C VAL A 37 -0.77 -4.23 2.23
N VAL A 38 -0.33 -3.81 3.41
CA VAL A 38 -0.89 -2.64 4.11
C VAL A 38 -0.01 -1.44 3.84
N VAL A 39 -0.60 -0.39 3.28
CA VAL A 39 0.03 0.91 3.04
C VAL A 39 -0.48 1.86 4.12
N HIS A 40 0.35 2.16 5.12
CA HIS A 40 0.00 3.08 6.20
C HIS A 40 -0.07 4.54 5.71
N PRO A 41 -0.71 5.45 6.46
CA PRO A 41 -0.65 6.88 6.17
C PRO A 41 0.79 7.39 6.01
N GLY A 42 1.01 8.21 4.99
CA GLY A 42 2.34 8.71 4.62
C GLY A 42 3.15 7.72 3.76
N GLN A 43 2.84 6.43 3.81
CA GLN A 43 3.48 5.47 2.90
C GLN A 43 2.89 5.56 1.50
N ASN A 44 3.69 5.12 0.52
CA ASN A 44 3.26 5.00 -0.87
C ASN A 44 3.70 3.66 -1.45
N LEU A 45 2.80 3.02 -2.16
CA LEU A 45 3.06 1.82 -2.93
C LEU A 45 3.21 2.17 -4.42
N LEU A 46 4.22 1.63 -5.07
CA LEU A 46 4.44 1.72 -6.51
C LEU A 46 4.52 0.31 -7.11
N VAL A 47 3.89 0.10 -8.26
CA VAL A 47 4.13 -1.10 -9.07
C VAL A 47 5.22 -0.81 -10.08
N ASP A 48 6.35 -1.52 -9.95
CA ASP A 48 7.49 -1.32 -10.85
C ASP A 48 7.20 -1.88 -12.26
N GLN A 49 8.15 -1.67 -13.17
CA GLN A 49 8.08 -2.15 -14.56
C GLN A 49 8.01 -3.68 -14.72
N PHE A 50 8.34 -4.44 -13.68
CA PHE A 50 8.31 -5.90 -13.65
C PHE A 50 7.06 -6.44 -12.94
N GLY A 51 6.20 -5.57 -12.40
CA GLY A 51 5.01 -5.95 -11.63
C GLY A 51 5.31 -6.21 -10.15
N ASN A 52 6.50 -5.89 -9.66
CA ASN A 52 6.81 -5.98 -8.24
C ASN A 52 6.16 -4.80 -7.51
N ILE A 53 5.83 -5.04 -6.24
CA ILE A 53 5.32 -4.02 -5.33
C ILE A 53 6.50 -3.40 -4.57
N GLU A 54 6.72 -2.11 -4.76
CA GLU A 54 7.68 -1.31 -4.02
C GLU A 54 6.94 -0.44 -2.98
N LEU A 55 7.25 -0.63 -1.69
CA LEU A 55 6.67 0.16 -0.61
C LEU A 55 7.70 1.18 -0.11
N THR A 56 7.37 2.46 -0.24
CA THR A 56 8.17 3.54 0.35
C THR A 56 7.69 3.79 1.77
N LEU A 57 8.56 3.53 2.74
CA LEU A 57 8.36 3.88 4.14
C LEU A 57 8.82 5.33 4.32
N GLU A 58 7.93 6.27 4.66
CA GLU A 58 8.41 7.54 5.17
C GLU A 58 9.15 7.30 6.50
N ALA A 59 10.37 7.84 6.61
CA ALA A 59 11.08 7.86 7.88
C ALA A 59 10.35 8.83 8.80
N GLU A 60 9.81 8.32 9.92
CA GLU A 60 9.33 9.16 11.02
C GLU A 60 10.45 10.13 11.41
N LYS A 61 10.14 11.43 11.44
CA LYS A 61 11.06 12.47 11.93
C LYS A 61 10.91 12.63 13.44
#